data_AF-A0A2K3DLZ8-F1
#
_entry.id   AF-A0A2K3DLZ8-F1
#
_cell.length_a   1.000
_cell.length_b   1.000
_cell.length_c   1.000
_cell.angle_alpha   90.00
_cell.angle_beta   90.00
_cell.angle_gamma   90.00
#
_symmetry.space_group_name_H-M   'P 1'
#
loop_
_entity.id
_entity.type
_entity.pdbx_description
1 polymer ?
#
loop_
_entity_poly.entity_id
_entity_poly.type
_entity_poly.pdbx_seq_one_letter_code
_entity_poly.pdbx_strand_id
1 'polypeptide(L)' 'MTAKDVLGEGTLNQLRRALGEERAGSFEGALDALLANRRLATLLFAVLDVALIVVAVKLFRSAVSQD' A
#
# COMPACT_ATOMS: atom_id res chain seq x y z
N MET A 1 -8.82 13.34 1.12
CA MET A 1 -7.91 12.25 1.50
C MET A 1 -7.09 11.94 0.28
N THR A 2 -5.84 12.36 0.31
CA THR A 2 -4.92 12.27 -0.83
C THR A 2 -3.95 11.10 -0.66
N ALA A 3 -3.28 10.67 -1.73
CA ALA A 3 -2.20 9.68 -1.70
C ALA A 3 -1.15 10.04 -0.64
N LYS A 4 -0.92 11.34 -0.46
CA LYS A 4 -0.07 11.94 0.58
C LYS A 4 -0.57 11.71 2.00
N ASP A 5 -1.87 11.79 2.24
CA ASP A 5 -2.46 11.48 3.55
C ASP A 5 -2.40 9.97 3.88
N VAL A 6 -2.46 9.10 2.86
CA VAL A 6 -2.54 7.65 3.05
C VAL A 6 -1.18 6.99 3.16
N LEU A 7 -0.24 7.37 2.29
CA LEU A 7 1.10 6.80 2.27
C LEU A 7 2.06 7.53 3.21
N GLY A 8 1.78 8.79 3.54
CA GLY A 8 2.66 9.66 4.29
C GLY A 8 3.81 10.21 3.45
N GLU A 9 4.31 11.40 3.82
CA GLU A 9 5.37 12.11 3.08
C GLU A 9 6.68 11.31 2.95
N GLY A 10 7.03 10.52 3.97
CA GLY A 10 8.24 9.70 3.97
C GLY A 10 8.21 8.58 2.93
N THR A 11 7.09 7.86 2.83
CA THR A 11 6.90 6.75 1.88
C THR A 11 6.80 7.28 0.46
N LEU A 12 6.15 8.42 0.25
CA LEU A 12 6.09 9.08 -1.05
C LEU A 12 7.46 9.54 -1.53
N ASN A 13 8.29 10.11 -0.66
CA ASN A 13 9.65 10.49 -1.02
C ASN A 13 10.51 9.27 -1.38
N GLN A 14 10.32 8.13 -0.71
CA GLN A 14 11.00 6.89 -1.06
C GLN A 14 10.50 6.32 -2.39
N LEU A 15 9.18 6.30 -2.64
CA LEU A 15 8.61 5.91 -3.92
C LEU A 15 9.10 6.82 -5.04
N ARG A 16 9.16 8.13 -4.81
CA ARG A 16 9.64 9.12 -5.78
C ARG A 16 11.11 8.92 -6.12
N ARG A 17 11.93 8.55 -5.14
CA ARG A 17 13.33 8.14 -5.35
C ARG A 17 13.47 6.82 -6.09
N ALA A 18 12.60 5.85 -5.83
CA ALA A 18 12.68 4.52 -6.41
C ALA A 18 12.10 4.44 -7.84
N LEU A 19 11.06 5.20 -8.13
CA LEU A 19 10.34 5.19 -9.41
C LEU A 19 10.77 6.31 -10.37
N GLY A 20 11.42 7.36 -9.86
CA GLY A 20 11.70 8.59 -10.60
C GLY A 20 10.51 9.56 -10.62
N GLU A 21 10.80 10.86 -10.75
CA GLU A 21 9.84 11.96 -10.55
C GLU A 21 8.58 11.86 -11.42
N GLU A 22 8.70 11.52 -12.70
CA GLU A 22 7.55 11.39 -13.61
C GLU A 22 6.64 10.22 -13.24
N ARG A 23 7.22 9.06 -12.91
CA ARG A 23 6.43 7.86 -12.56
C ARG A 23 5.78 8.01 -11.20
N ALA A 24 6.42 8.73 -10.28
CA ALA A 24 5.87 9.02 -8.97
C ALA A 24 4.65 9.95 -9.05
N GLY A 25 4.69 10.99 -9.88
CA GLY A 25 3.53 11.86 -10.12
C GLY A 25 2.36 11.12 -10.77
N SER A 26 2.65 10.20 -11.71
CA SER A 26 1.63 9.34 -12.30
C SER A 26 1.03 8.36 -11.28
N PHE A 27 1.85 7.82 -10.38
CA PHE A 27 1.42 6.91 -9.32
C PHE A 27 0.58 7.62 -8.24
N GLU A 28 0.98 8.82 -7.81
CA GLU A 28 0.19 9.68 -6.92
C GLU A 28 -1.17 10.02 -7.54
N GLY A 29 -1.19 10.44 -8.80
CA GLY A 29 -2.44 10.74 -9.51
C GLY A 29 -3.34 9.51 -9.66
N ALA A 30 -2.76 8.35 -9.92
CA ALA A 30 -3.50 7.09 -9.96
C ALA A 30 -4.07 6.72 -8.58
N LEU A 31 -3.29 6.89 -7.51
CA LEU A 31 -3.73 6.69 -6.13
C LEU A 31 -4.82 7.66 -5.72
N ASP A 32 -4.71 8.93 -6.07
CA ASP A 32 -5.73 9.95 -5.81
C ASP A 32 -7.02 9.64 -6.56
N ALA A 33 -6.94 9.24 -7.83
CA ALA A 33 -8.11 8.80 -8.60
C ALA A 33 -8.76 7.55 -8.00
N LEU A 34 -7.94 6.65 -7.44
CA LEU A 34 -8.41 5.46 -6.77
C LEU A 34 -9.06 5.75 -5.42
N LEU A 35 -8.49 6.69 -4.65
CA LEU A 35 -9.01 7.17 -3.37
C LEU A 35 -10.27 8.00 -3.55
N ALA A 36 -10.37 8.75 -4.65
CA ALA A 36 -11.60 9.43 -5.06
C ALA A 36 -12.75 8.43 -5.29
N ASN A 37 -12.44 7.23 -5.77
CA ASN A 37 -13.40 6.13 -5.82
C ASN A 37 -13.43 5.36 -4.49
N ARG A 38 -14.25 5.84 -3.56
CA ARG A 38 -14.47 5.24 -2.24
C ARG A 38 -14.64 3.71 -2.27
N ARG A 39 -15.30 3.17 -3.29
CA ARG A 39 -15.46 1.71 -3.51
C ARG A 39 -14.13 0.99 -3.82
N LEU A 40 -13.29 1.57 -4.68
CA LEU A 40 -11.98 1.00 -5.03
C LEU A 40 -11.01 1.09 -3.86
N ALA A 41 -11.01 2.21 -3.15
CA ALA A 41 -10.22 2.38 -1.93
C ALA A 41 -10.57 1.30 -0.90
N THR A 42 -11.85 1.10 -0.60
CA THR A 42 -12.30 0.05 0.33
C THR A 42 -11.89 -1.35 -0.14
N LEU A 43 -11.96 -1.61 -1.44
CA LEU A 43 -11.59 -2.92 -2.01
C LEU A 43 -10.09 -3.18 -1.88
N LEU A 44 -9.25 -2.16 -2.11
CA LEU A 44 -7.81 -2.28 -1.92
C LEU A 44 -7.41 -2.46 -0.46
N PHE A 45 -8.02 -1.70 0.46
CA PHE A 45 -7.77 -1.89 1.89
C PHE A 45 -8.17 -3.30 2.32
N ALA A 46 -9.31 -3.81 1.86
CA ALA A 46 -9.72 -5.19 2.12
C ALA A 46 -8.73 -6.23 1.57
N VAL A 47 -8.18 -6.00 0.37
CA VAL A 47 -7.15 -6.88 -0.21
C VAL A 47 -5.84 -6.80 0.58
N LEU A 48 -5.45 -5.61 1.02
CA LEU A 48 -4.26 -5.38 1.85
C LEU A 48 -4.38 -6.09 3.21
N ASP A 49 -5.54 -5.98 3.86
CA ASP A 49 -5.81 -6.66 5.14
C ASP A 49 -5.72 -8.17 4.99
N VAL A 50 -6.33 -8.74 3.95
CA VAL A 50 -6.24 -10.18 3.67
C VAL A 50 -4.80 -10.61 3.40
N ALA A 51 -4.04 -9.82 2.63
CA ALA A 51 -2.63 -10.10 2.36
C ALA A 51 -1.79 -10.04 3.66
N LEU A 52 -2.03 -9.05 4.51
CA LEU A 52 -1.40 -8.91 5.82
C LEU A 52 -1.70 -10.10 6.73
N ILE A 53 -2.96 -10.54 6.79
CA ILE A 53 -3.37 -11.72 7.56
C ILE A 53 -2.66 -12.97 7.04
N VAL A 54 -2.61 -13.17 5.71
CA VAL A 54 -1.92 -14.32 5.11
C VAL A 54 -0.42 -14.32 5.43
N VAL A 55 0.23 -13.16 5.34
CA VAL A 55 1.66 -13.01 5.70
C VAL A 55 1.86 -13.28 7.19
N ALA A 56 1.02 -12.72 8.06
CA ALA A 56 1.07 -12.95 9.50
C ALA A 56 0.88 -14.44 9.84
N VAL A 57 -0.08 -15.12 9.21
CA VAL A 57 -0.31 -16.57 9.39
C VAL A 57 0.89 -17.38 8.90
N LYS A 58 1.47 -17.03 7.75
CA LYS A 58 2.69 -17.69 7.25
C LYS A 58 3.87 -17.51 8.20
N LEU A 59 4.10 -16.28 8.69
CA LEU A 59 5.17 -15.98 9.64
C LEU A 59 4.95 -16.73 10.97
N PHE A 60 3.72 -16.73 11.48
CA PHE A 60 3.36 -17.47 12.69
C PHE A 60 3.59 -18.97 12.51
N ARG A 61 3.15 -19.55 11.39
CA ARG A 61 3.36 -20.96 11.08
C ARG A 61 4.85 -21.29 10.94
N SER A 62 5.64 -20.41 10.34
CA SER A 62 7.09 -20.58 10.21
C SER A 62 7.79 -20.53 11.56
N ALA A 63 7.38 -19.62 12.45
CA ALA A 63 7.91 -19.52 13.80
C ALA A 63 7.53 -20.73 14.66
N VAL A 64 6.29 -21.20 14.57
CA VAL A 64 5.80 -22.38 15.32
C VAL A 64 6.38 -23.70 14.80
N SER A 65 6.74 -23.79 13.52
CA SER A 65 7.35 -25.01 12.96
C SER A 65 8.88 -25.07 13.15
N GLN A 66 9.48 -24.05 13.79
CA GLN A 66 10.90 -24.02 14.13
C GLN A 66 11.22 -24.44 15.57
N ASP A 67 10.20 -24.74 16.39
CA ASP A 67 10.29 -25.49 17.66
C ASP A 67 9.94 -26.97 17.43
#